data_AF-A0A2T5XUG2-F1
#
_entry.id   AF-A0A2T5XUG2-F1
#
_cell.length_a   1.000
_cell.length_b   1.000
_cell.length_c   1.000
_cell.angle_alpha   90.00
_cell.angle_beta   90.00
_cell.angle_gamma   90.00
#
_symmetry.space_group_name_H-M   'P 1'
#
loop_
_entity.id
_entity.type
_entity.pdbx_description
1 polymer ?
#
loop_
_entity_poly.entity_id
_entity_poly.type
_entity_poly.pdbx_seq_one_letter_code
_entity_poly.pdbx_strand_id
1 'polypeptide(L)'
;MAIIITDNCINCGACEPECPNNAIYEGAQEWSYAEGTALRGRVVLPSGAEVDADEMIQAVSDDYYFIVVDKCTECIGFHDTPQCAAVCPVDCCVPDGNHQETEEELYAKKRFIHNEE
;
A
#
# COMPACT_ATOMS: atom_id res chain seq x y z
N MET A 1 -2.46 3.67 11.21
CA MET A 1 -3.67 3.58 10.34
C MET A 1 -3.25 3.59 8.89
N ALA A 2 -3.41 2.50 8.13
CA ALA A 2 -3.08 2.50 6.70
C ALA A 2 -3.73 3.70 5.97
N ILE A 3 -3.14 4.17 4.88
CA ILE A 3 -3.70 5.27 4.08
C ILE A 3 -4.63 4.69 3.01
N ILE A 4 -5.75 5.37 2.76
CA ILE A 4 -6.63 5.13 1.60
C ILE A 4 -6.69 6.35 0.70
N ILE A 5 -7.01 6.11 -0.57
CA ILE A 5 -7.36 7.16 -1.53
C ILE A 5 -8.89 7.21 -1.66
N THR A 6 -9.46 8.39 -1.48
CA THR A 6 -10.91 8.61 -1.62
C THR A 6 -11.31 8.89 -3.07
N ASP A 7 -12.62 8.89 -3.33
CA ASP A 7 -13.25 9.22 -4.61
C ASP A 7 -13.02 10.67 -5.08
N ASN A 8 -12.43 11.52 -4.24
CA ASN A 8 -11.97 12.86 -4.61
C ASN A 8 -10.69 12.84 -5.46
N CYS A 9 -10.08 11.68 -5.68
CA CYS A 9 -8.88 11.54 -6.50
C CYS A 9 -9.11 12.03 -7.94
N ILE A 10 -8.17 12.82 -8.45
CA ILE A 10 -8.22 13.40 -9.79
C ILE A 10 -7.32 12.67 -10.80
N ASN A 11 -6.84 11.46 -10.47
CA ASN A 11 -5.97 10.63 -11.31
C ASN A 11 -4.73 11.37 -11.87
N CYS A 12 -4.08 12.19 -11.03
CA CYS A 12 -2.91 12.97 -11.43
C CYS A 12 -1.59 12.16 -11.48
N GLY A 13 -1.56 10.95 -10.91
CA GLY A 13 -0.37 10.07 -10.88
C GLY A 13 0.76 10.50 -9.93
N ALA A 14 0.60 11.59 -9.17
CA ALA A 14 1.69 12.13 -8.35
C ALA A 14 2.08 11.24 -7.15
N CYS A 15 1.15 10.45 -6.61
CA CYS A 15 1.38 9.68 -5.39
C CYS A 15 2.01 8.30 -5.60
N GLU A 16 1.78 7.67 -6.75
CA GLU A 16 2.29 6.34 -7.10
C GLU A 16 3.82 6.21 -6.96
N PRO A 17 4.65 7.07 -7.60
CA PRO A 17 6.11 6.92 -7.54
C PRO A 17 6.71 7.21 -6.16
N GLU A 18 5.96 7.84 -5.27
CA GLU A 18 6.41 8.21 -3.92
C GLU A 18 6.23 7.07 -2.91
N CYS A 19 5.53 5.99 -3.27
CA CYS A 19 5.29 4.89 -2.34
C CYS A 19 6.52 3.96 -2.27
N PRO A 20 7.18 3.83 -1.09
CA PRO A 20 8.40 3.01 -0.97
C PRO A 20 8.14 1.50 -1.14
N ASN A 21 6.88 1.07 -0.99
CA ASN A 21 6.47 -0.33 -1.08
C ASN A 21 5.69 -0.65 -2.37
N ASN A 22 5.56 0.32 -3.29
CA ASN A 22 4.69 0.22 -4.46
C ASN A 22 3.27 -0.26 -4.09
N ALA A 23 2.68 0.35 -3.06
CA ALA A 23 1.34 0.00 -2.56
C ALA A 23 0.22 0.75 -3.30
N ILE A 24 0.56 1.69 -4.19
CA ILE A 24 -0.38 2.58 -4.86
C ILE A 24 -0.42 2.21 -6.35
N TYR A 25 -1.61 2.14 -6.91
CA TYR A 25 -1.85 1.70 -8.28
C TYR A 25 -2.93 2.55 -8.92
N GLU A 26 -2.88 2.73 -10.24
CA GLU A 26 -3.95 3.37 -11.01
C GLU A 26 -5.24 2.55 -10.97
N GLY A 27 -6.40 3.20 -11.14
CA GLY A 27 -7.68 2.51 -11.25
C GLY A 27 -7.67 1.46 -12.38
N ALA A 28 -8.32 0.33 -12.14
CA ALA A 28 -8.39 -0.83 -13.04
C ALA A 28 -7.04 -1.53 -13.33
N GLN A 29 -5.94 -1.09 -12.70
CA GLN A 29 -4.64 -1.74 -12.84
C GLN A 29 -4.56 -3.00 -11.96
N GLU A 30 -4.16 -4.12 -12.56
CA GLU A 30 -3.82 -5.33 -11.82
C GLU A 30 -2.52 -5.12 -11.03
N TRP A 31 -2.39 -5.77 -9.88
CA TRP A 31 -1.25 -5.60 -8.98
C TRP A 31 -0.82 -6.94 -8.38
N SER A 32 0.40 -7.02 -7.84
CA SER A 32 0.82 -8.19 -7.07
C SER A 32 1.51 -7.81 -5.76
N TYR A 33 1.61 -8.78 -4.84
CA TYR A 33 2.36 -8.58 -3.60
C TYR A 33 3.86 -8.42 -3.87
N ALA A 34 4.40 -9.04 -4.92
CA ALA A 34 5.82 -9.01 -5.27
C ALA A 34 6.33 -7.63 -5.74
N GLU A 35 5.47 -6.81 -6.34
CA GLU A 35 5.83 -5.49 -6.85
C GLU A 35 6.23 -4.55 -5.71
N GLY A 36 7.44 -4.00 -5.74
CA GLY A 36 7.94 -3.10 -4.69
C GLY A 36 8.16 -3.74 -3.31
N THR A 37 8.12 -5.08 -3.22
CA THR A 37 8.42 -5.82 -1.99
C THR A 37 9.42 -6.96 -2.27
N ALA A 38 9.87 -7.63 -1.21
CA ALA A 38 10.70 -8.83 -1.26
C ALA A 38 9.90 -10.14 -1.26
N LEU A 39 8.56 -10.10 -1.22
CA LEU A 39 7.70 -11.29 -1.18
C LEU A 39 7.72 -12.03 -2.52
N ARG A 40 7.94 -13.35 -2.52
CA ARG A 40 7.98 -14.20 -3.73
C ARG A 40 7.36 -15.56 -3.47
N GLY A 41 6.66 -16.11 -4.46
CA GLY A 41 5.95 -17.38 -4.39
C GLY A 41 4.89 -17.42 -3.30
N ARG A 42 4.63 -18.63 -2.78
CA ARG A 42 3.61 -18.83 -1.74
C ARG A 42 4.05 -18.26 -0.39
N VAL A 43 3.26 -17.32 0.13
CA VAL A 43 3.48 -16.64 1.42
C VAL A 43 2.21 -16.70 2.27
N VAL A 44 2.39 -16.72 3.59
CA VAL A 44 1.30 -16.57 4.57
C VAL A 44 1.31 -15.14 5.06
N LEU A 45 0.27 -14.38 4.75
CA LEU A 45 0.13 -12.99 5.20
C LEU A 45 -0.07 -12.93 6.73
N PRO A 46 0.19 -11.78 7.38
CA PRO A 46 -0.10 -11.59 8.80
C PRO A 46 -1.56 -11.84 9.17
N SER A 47 -2.49 -11.68 8.22
CA SER A 47 -3.91 -12.03 8.36
C SER A 47 -4.18 -13.54 8.45
N GLY A 48 -3.19 -14.38 8.14
CA GLY A 48 -3.29 -15.83 8.04
C GLY A 48 -3.68 -16.34 6.65
N ALA A 49 -3.90 -15.46 5.68
CA ALA A 49 -4.22 -15.84 4.31
C ALA A 49 -2.98 -16.40 3.58
N GLU A 50 -3.14 -17.54 2.90
CA GLU A 50 -2.14 -18.09 1.98
C GLU A 50 -2.36 -17.48 0.59
N VAL A 51 -1.34 -16.79 0.07
CA VAL A 51 -1.38 -16.15 -1.26
C VAL A 51 -0.12 -16.50 -2.06
N ASP A 52 -0.22 -16.46 -3.38
CA ASP A 52 0.96 -16.43 -4.26
C ASP A 52 1.35 -14.98 -4.52
N ALA A 53 2.54 -14.57 -4.09
CA ALA A 53 2.97 -13.19 -4.16
C ALA A 53 3.21 -12.70 -5.59
N ASP A 54 3.48 -13.62 -6.52
CA ASP A 54 3.74 -13.32 -7.93
C ASP A 54 2.46 -13.34 -8.79
N GLU A 55 1.32 -13.74 -8.22
CA GLU A 55 0.03 -13.75 -8.93
C GLU A 55 -0.52 -12.32 -9.08
N MET A 56 -1.01 -12.01 -10.28
CA MET A 56 -1.67 -10.74 -10.56
C MET A 56 -3.09 -10.77 -10.00
N ILE A 57 -3.42 -9.76 -9.20
CA ILE A 57 -4.68 -9.57 -8.50
C ILE A 57 -5.43 -8.44 -9.19
N GLN A 58 -6.75 -8.59 -9.27
CA GLN A 58 -7.62 -7.56 -9.82
C GLN A 58 -7.55 -6.26 -9.00
N ALA A 59 -7.78 -5.15 -9.69
CA ALA A 59 -7.78 -3.82 -9.09
C ALA A 59 -8.78 -3.74 -7.92
N VAL A 60 -8.41 -2.98 -6.88
CA VAL A 60 -9.32 -2.70 -5.75
C VAL A 60 -10.36 -1.65 -6.14
N SER A 61 -9.99 -0.73 -7.03
CA SER A 61 -10.86 0.30 -7.60
C SER A 61 -10.64 0.38 -9.11
N ASP A 62 -11.72 0.55 -9.85
CA ASP A 62 -11.67 0.73 -11.31
C ASP A 62 -11.64 2.21 -11.71
N ASP A 63 -11.98 3.12 -10.80
CA ASP A 63 -12.27 4.53 -11.13
C ASP A 63 -11.14 5.49 -10.78
N TYR A 64 -10.41 5.20 -9.70
CA TYR A 64 -9.37 6.07 -9.17
C TYR A 64 -8.21 5.28 -8.59
N TYR A 65 -7.05 5.94 -8.42
CA TYR A 65 -5.88 5.33 -7.79
C TYR A 65 -6.25 4.71 -6.44
N PHE A 66 -5.79 3.49 -6.16
CA PHE A 66 -6.07 2.81 -4.91
C PHE A 66 -4.80 2.43 -4.17
N ILE A 67 -4.93 2.21 -2.85
CA ILE A 67 -3.84 1.73 -2.00
C ILE A 67 -4.16 0.30 -1.56
N VAL A 68 -3.22 -0.60 -1.78
CA VAL A 68 -3.25 -1.95 -1.22
C VAL A 68 -2.82 -1.86 0.24
N VAL A 69 -3.80 -1.97 1.14
CA VAL A 69 -3.64 -1.82 2.60
C VAL A 69 -2.56 -2.75 3.17
N ASP A 70 -2.49 -3.99 2.68
CA ASP A 70 -1.52 -4.99 3.13
C ASP A 70 -0.06 -4.59 2.83
N LYS A 71 0.16 -3.66 1.90
CA LYS A 71 1.48 -3.13 1.51
C LYS A 71 1.74 -1.73 2.09
N CYS A 72 0.71 -1.06 2.62
CA CYS A 72 0.84 0.27 3.20
C CYS A 72 1.44 0.21 4.60
N THR A 73 2.60 0.83 4.79
CA THR A 73 3.26 0.96 6.11
C THR A 73 3.21 2.38 6.65
N GLU A 74 2.37 3.26 6.11
CA GLU A 74 2.37 4.71 6.42
C GLU A 74 3.75 5.37 6.25
N CYS A 75 4.60 4.79 5.39
CA CYS A 75 6.01 5.15 5.23
C CYS A 75 6.89 4.93 6.48
N ILE A 76 6.38 4.28 7.53
CA ILE A 76 7.15 3.93 8.73
C ILE A 76 8.36 3.11 8.34
N GLY A 77 9.52 3.51 8.85
CA GLY A 77 10.84 2.94 8.54
C GLY A 77 11.46 3.41 7.22
N PHE A 78 10.83 4.36 6.50
CA PHE A 78 11.36 5.01 5.30
C PHE A 78 11.36 6.53 5.42
N HIS A 79 10.24 7.10 5.88
CA HIS A 79 10.04 8.53 6.06
C HIS A 79 9.27 8.83 7.35
N ASP A 80 9.35 10.06 7.84
CA ASP A 80 8.65 10.49 9.07
C ASP A 80 7.13 10.68 8.86
N THR A 81 6.69 10.85 7.60
CA THR A 81 5.29 11.08 7.24
C THR A 81 4.91 10.33 5.95
N PRO A 82 3.61 10.07 5.72
CA PRO A 82 3.14 9.47 4.46
C PRO A 82 3.41 10.37 3.25
N GLN A 83 4.27 9.93 2.34
CA GLN A 83 4.67 10.74 1.17
C GLN A 83 3.52 10.96 0.19
N CYS A 84 2.65 9.96 -0.01
CA CYS A 84 1.45 10.09 -0.84
C CYS A 84 0.53 11.24 -0.41
N ALA A 85 0.32 11.41 0.90
CA ALA A 85 -0.47 12.52 1.45
C ALA A 85 0.25 13.87 1.28
N ALA A 86 1.59 13.89 1.36
CA ALA A 86 2.36 15.12 1.20
C ALA A 86 2.35 15.68 -0.24
N VAL A 87 2.22 14.81 -1.25
CA VAL A 87 2.22 15.20 -2.68
C VAL A 87 0.83 15.32 -3.29
N CYS A 88 -0.22 14.87 -2.59
CA CYS A 88 -1.58 14.86 -3.13
C CYS A 88 -2.12 16.31 -3.28
N PRO A 89 -2.47 16.77 -4.50
CA PRO A 89 -2.91 18.15 -4.71
C PRO A 89 -4.35 18.44 -4.24
N VAL A 90 -5.10 17.39 -3.89
CA VAL A 90 -6.52 17.46 -3.51
C VAL A 90 -6.80 16.79 -2.16
N ASP A 91 -5.75 16.49 -1.38
CA ASP A 91 -5.83 15.93 -0.04
C ASP A 91 -6.71 14.67 0.09
N CYS A 92 -6.75 13.82 -0.95
CA CYS A 92 -7.59 12.62 -0.99
C CYS A 92 -6.91 11.36 -0.42
N CYS A 93 -5.62 11.43 -0.07
CA CYS A 93 -4.87 10.36 0.60
C CYS A 93 -5.00 10.53 2.12
N VAL A 94 -5.92 9.81 2.74
CA VAL A 94 -6.30 10.01 4.16
C VAL A 94 -6.15 8.74 4.98
N PRO A 95 -6.02 8.83 6.32
CA PRO A 95 -6.01 7.66 7.19
C PRO A 95 -7.29 6.83 7.06
N ASP A 96 -7.14 5.51 6.94
CA ASP A 96 -8.23 4.55 6.85
C ASP A 96 -8.78 4.23 8.24
N GLY A 97 -10.04 4.58 8.48
CA GLY A 97 -10.74 4.28 9.72
C GLY A 97 -10.95 2.78 9.97
N ASN A 98 -10.93 1.95 8.93
CA ASN A 98 -11.15 0.50 9.04
C ASN A 98 -9.86 -0.30 9.25
N HIS A 99 -8.70 0.28 8.96
CA HIS A 99 -7.40 -0.37 9.06
C HIS A 99 -6.49 0.40 10.02
N GLN A 100 -6.87 0.39 11.30
CA GLN A 100 -6.10 1.04 12.35
C GLN A 100 -4.98 0.13 12.82
N GLU A 101 -3.75 0.54 12.52
CA GLU A 101 -2.52 -0.15 12.91
C GLU A 101 -1.67 0.77 13.79
N THR A 102 -1.03 0.17 14.78
CA THR A 102 -0.02 0.76 15.64
C THR A 102 1.33 0.85 14.93
N GLU A 103 2.22 1.70 15.44
CA GLU A 103 3.59 1.83 14.90
C GLU A 103 4.34 0.49 14.92
N GLU A 104 4.17 -0.31 15.97
CA GLU A 104 4.78 -1.65 16.08
C GLU A 104 4.28 -2.60 14.98
N GLU A 105 2.97 -2.59 14.70
CA GLU A 105 2.36 -3.38 13.62
C GLU A 105 2.87 -2.94 12.24
N LEU A 106 3.03 -1.63 12.01
CA LEU A 106 3.55 -1.10 10.75
C LEU A 106 5.02 -1.46 10.53
N TYR A 107 5.85 -1.40 11.59
CA TYR A 107 7.23 -1.91 11.51
C TYR A 107 7.27 -3.42 11.26
N ALA A 108 6.38 -4.20 11.90
CA ALA A 108 6.28 -5.63 11.66
C ALA A 108 5.86 -5.93 10.21
N LYS A 109 4.90 -5.19 9.67
CA LYS A 109 4.50 -5.26 8.26
C LYS A 109 5.67 -4.94 7.33
N LYS A 110 6.41 -3.84 7.58
CA LYS A 110 7.62 -3.50 6.83
C LYS A 110 8.61 -4.66 6.81
N ARG A 111 8.95 -5.19 7.99
CA ARG A 111 9.87 -6.33 8.13
C ARG A 111 9.41 -7.54 7.33
N PHE A 112 8.13 -7.86 7.41
CA PHE A 112 7.53 -8.96 6.66
C PHE A 112 7.64 -8.76 5.14
N ILE A 113 7.20 -7.61 4.60
CA ILE A 113 7.18 -7.41 3.14
C ILE A 113 8.58 -7.23 2.55
N HIS A 114 9.58 -6.80 3.33
CA HIS A 114 10.96 -6.60 2.87
C HIS A 114 11.93 -7.70 3.30
N ASN A 115 11.45 -8.77 3.97
CA ASN A 115 12.28 -9.83 4.56
C ASN A 115 13.42 -9.28 5.43
N GLU A 116 13.13 -8.25 6.21
CA GLU A 116 14.07 -7.68 7.19
C GLU A 116 13.85 -8.33 8.57
N GLU A 117 14.93 -8.61 9.29
CA GLU A 117 14.90 -9.20 10.65
C GLU A 117 14.45 -8.20 11.74
#